data_AF-A0A401M1I6-F1
#
_entry.id   AF-A0A401M1I6-F1
#
_cell.length_a   1.000
_cell.length_b   1.000
_cell.length_c   1.000
_cell.angle_alpha   90.00
_cell.angle_beta   90.00
_cell.angle_gamma   90.00
#
_symmetry.space_group_name_H-M   'P 1'
#
loop_
_entity.id
_entity.type
_entity.pdbx_description
1 polymer ?
#
loop_
_entity_poly.entity_id
_entity_poly.type
_entity_poly.pdbx_seq_one_letter_code
_entity_poly.pdbx_strand_id
1 'polypeptide(L)' 'MKDETRIRNAAGRKVLADPRTHRYYLCLNDNENEKFLTMFEQSGMKNKAEFIFARIFG' A
#
# COMPACT_ATOMS: atom_id res chain seq x y z
N MET A 1 0.71 -22.32 -9.57
CA MET A 1 1.40 -23.03 -8.46
C MET A 1 0.82 -22.48 -7.17
N LYS A 2 0.21 -23.34 -6.35
CA LYS A 2 -0.40 -22.93 -5.07
C LYS A 2 0.70 -22.97 -4.03
N ASP A 3 1.20 -21.81 -3.61
CA ASP A 3 2.09 -21.76 -2.46
C ASP A 3 1.26 -22.03 -1.20
N GLU A 4 1.44 -23.24 -0.71
CA GLU A 4 0.94 -23.73 0.56
C GLU A 4 1.21 -22.70 1.63
N THR A 5 0.14 -22.29 2.30
CA THR A 5 0.15 -21.51 3.53
C THR A 5 1.17 -22.12 4.50
N ARG A 6 2.39 -21.61 4.48
CA ARG A 6 3.43 -21.91 5.48
C ARG A 6 3.00 -21.23 6.76
N ILE A 7 2.11 -21.91 7.49
CA ILE A 7 1.76 -21.59 8.85
C ILE A 7 3.06 -21.70 9.66
N ARG A 8 3.70 -20.57 9.94
CA ARG A 8 4.70 -20.48 11.00
C ARG A 8 4.16 -19.52 12.06
N ASN A 9 3.56 -20.16 13.06
CA ASN A 9 3.14 -19.67 14.38
C ASN A 9 1.74 -19.05 14.45
N ALA A 10 0.85 -19.72 15.20
CA ALA A 10 -0.54 -19.31 15.48
C ALA A 10 -0.67 -17.99 16.29
N ALA A 11 0.45 -17.35 16.62
CA ALA A 11 0.51 -16.10 17.37
C ALA A 11 0.75 -14.86 16.47
N GLY A 12 0.98 -15.03 15.17
CA GLY A 12 1.32 -13.94 14.25
C GLY A 12 0.16 -13.42 13.39
N ARG A 13 0.36 -12.28 12.73
CA ARG A 13 -0.59 -11.77 11.71
C ARG A 13 -0.75 -12.82 10.62
N LYS A 14 -2.00 -13.20 10.32
CA LYS A 14 -2.33 -14.11 9.22
C LYS A 14 -1.70 -13.59 7.93
N VAL A 15 -0.83 -14.40 7.34
CA VAL A 15 -0.22 -14.10 6.05
C VAL A 15 -1.32 -14.12 4.99
N LEU A 16 -1.37 -13.09 4.16
CA LEU A 16 -2.29 -13.01 3.03
C LEU A 16 -1.87 -14.03 1.96
N ALA A 17 -2.84 -14.57 1.19
CA ALA A 17 -2.54 -15.51 0.12
C ALA A 17 -1.66 -14.90 -0.99
N ASP A 18 -1.82 -13.61 -1.24
CA ASP A 18 -0.98 -12.84 -2.15
C ASP A 18 -0.50 -11.55 -1.44
N PRO A 19 0.66 -11.61 -0.74
CA PRO A 19 1.19 -10.46 -0.03
C PRO A 19 1.90 -9.49 -0.98
N ARG A 20 1.72 -8.19 -0.76
CA ARG A 20 2.51 -7.14 -1.44
C ARG A 20 3.97 -7.16 -0.94
N THR A 21 4.86 -7.82 -1.66
CA THR A 21 6.29 -8.00 -1.30
C THR A 21 7.20 -6.92 -1.90
N HIS A 22 6.91 -6.44 -3.11
CA HIS A 22 7.69 -5.40 -3.77
C HIS A 22 7.36 -4.00 -3.22
N ARG A 23 8.40 -3.19 -3.00
CA ARG A 23 8.29 -1.84 -2.45
C ARG A 23 9.16 -0.87 -3.25
N TYR A 24 8.60 0.29 -3.56
CA TYR A 24 9.28 1.37 -4.25
C TYR A 24 9.16 2.65 -3.42
N TYR A 25 10.24 3.40 -3.34
CA TYR A 25 10.24 4.72 -2.73
C TYR A 25 9.82 5.75 -3.76
N LEU A 26 8.95 6.67 -3.34
CA LEU A 26 8.56 7.84 -4.11
C LEU A 26 9.13 9.07 -3.42
N CYS A 27 10.07 9.75 -4.07
CA CYS A 27 10.60 11.02 -3.62
C CYS A 27 9.85 12.13 -4.35
N LEU A 28 9.27 13.06 -3.60
CA LEU A 28 8.54 14.22 -4.13
C LEU A 28 9.28 15.49 -3.76
N ASN A 29 9.23 16.49 -4.64
CA ASN A 29 9.56 17.86 -4.25
C ASN A 29 8.39 18.51 -3.49
N ASP A 30 8.60 19.71 -2.94
CA ASP A 30 7.62 20.39 -2.10
C ASP A 30 6.28 20.62 -2.82
N ASN A 31 6.33 21.10 -4.06
CA ASN A 31 5.14 21.36 -4.88
C ASN A 31 4.34 20.09 -5.19
N GLU A 32 5.04 18.99 -5.45
CA GLU A 32 4.40 17.68 -5.70
C GLU A 32 3.78 17.12 -4.41
N ASN A 33 4.46 17.29 -3.28
CA ASN A 33 3.96 16.84 -1.99
C ASN A 33 2.69 17.61 -1.58
N GLU A 34 2.63 18.93 -1.77
CA GLU A 34 1.42 19.72 -1.50
C GLU A 34 0.22 19.24 -2.33
N LYS A 35 0.43 19.01 -3.63
CA LYS A 35 -0.61 18.46 -4.52
C LYS A 35 -1.03 17.07 -4.07
N PHE A 36 -0.07 16.21 -3.73
CA PHE A 36 -0.34 14.86 -3.25
C PHE A 36 -1.19 14.88 -1.98
N LEU A 37 -0.84 15.71 -1.00
CA LEU A 37 -1.59 15.82 0.26
C LEU A 37 -3.01 16.34 0.04
N THR A 38 -3.18 17.32 -0.85
CA THR A 38 -4.50 17.85 -1.20
C THR A 38 -5.39 16.76 -1.82
N MET A 39 -4.86 16.00 -2.78
CA MET A 39 -5.60 14.90 -3.40
C MET A 39 -5.88 13.76 -2.42
N PHE A 40 -4.93 13.46 -1.54
CA PHE A 40 -5.10 12.44 -0.51
C PHE A 40 -6.24 12.82 0.46
N GLU A 41 -6.27 14.06 0.95
CA GLU A 41 -7.33 14.55 1.84
C GLU A 41 -8.71 14.48 1.17
N GLN A 42 -8.80 14.93 -0.09
CA GLN A 42 -10.05 14.88 -0.87
C GLN A 42 -10.53 13.46 -1.14
N SER A 43 -9.61 12.47 -1.24
CA SER A 43 -9.97 11.08 -1.49
C SER A 43 -10.70 10.41 -0.33
N GLY A 44 -10.58 10.94 0.89
CA GLY A 44 -11.13 10.33 2.12
C GLY A 44 -10.55 8.95 2.47
N MET A 45 -9.46 8.54 1.82
CA MET A 45 -8.85 7.22 2.05
C MET A 45 -8.10 7.18 3.37
N LYS A 46 -8.10 6.00 4.01
CA LYS A 46 -7.55 5.83 5.36
C LYS A 46 -6.02 5.89 5.40
N ASN A 47 -5.34 5.54 4.32
CA ASN A 47 -3.88 5.57 4.27
C ASN A 47 -3.34 5.92 2.88
N LYS A 48 -2.15 6.54 2.87
CA LYS A 48 -1.48 7.02 1.66
C LYS A 48 -1.12 5.89 0.68
N ALA A 49 -0.85 4.68 1.18
CA ALA A 49 -0.46 3.55 0.33
C ALA A 49 -1.64 3.04 -0.51
N GLU A 50 -2.83 2.93 0.09
CA GLU A 50 -4.08 2.60 -0.61
C GLU A 50 -4.43 3.69 -1.62
N PHE A 51 -4.25 4.96 -1.26
CA PHE A 51 -4.44 6.07 -2.17
C PHE A 51 -3.52 6.01 -3.40
N ILE A 52 -2.22 5.81 -3.19
CA ILE A 52 -1.27 5.66 -4.29
C ILE A 52 -1.63 4.46 -5.17
N PHE A 53 -1.96 3.32 -4.55
CA PHE A 53 -2.35 2.12 -5.28
C PHE A 53 -3.61 2.37 -6.14
N ALA A 54 -4.64 2.98 -5.56
CA ALA A 54 -5.87 3.32 -6.26
C ALA A 54 -5.65 4.38 -7.35
N ARG A 55 -4.65 5.26 -7.22
CA ARG A 55 -4.36 6.24 -8.27
C ARG A 55 -3.62 5.65 -9.47
N ILE A 56 -2.79 4.61 -9.25
CA ILE A 56 -2.00 3.94 -10.29
C ILE A 56 -2.80 2.81 -10.96
N PHE A 57 -3.59 2.06 -10.18
CA PHE A 57 -4.26 0.84 -10.63
C PHE A 57 -5.78 0.83 -10.42
N GLY A 58 -6.33 1.82 -9.73
CA GLY A 58 -7.77 1.94 -9.49
C GLY A 58 -8.50 2.67 -10.61
#